data_AF-A0A922EHD1-F1
#
_entry.id   AF-A0A922EHD1-F1
#
_cell.length_a   1.000
_cell.length_b   1.000
_cell.length_c   1.000
_cell.angle_alpha   90.00
_cell.angle_beta   90.00
_cell.angle_gamma   90.00
#
_symmetry.space_group_name_H-M   'P 1'
#
loop_
_entity.id
_entity.type
_entity.pdbx_description
1 polymer ?
#
loop_
_entity_poly.entity_id
_entity_poly.type
_entity_poly.pdbx_seq_one_letter_code
_entity_poly.pdbx_strand_id
1 'polypeptide(L)'
;MEEEQSVAKLPLIEAECSARLGISNIDYDQDQHGGVGSLDSAGAPVETRSTAVLCICTFAAACAAFTGGCLASYSSLAESGIIADLGLTVTEYSVFGSIMTGGAMLGAVISGRMTDFIGRRRTLWVLDIFYIVGWLAIIFAEGAWLLDLGRLSLGIGFGLTCYVGPVYLAEITPKNVRGLLMSISQSMTGYGASFTFLVGSFVTWRSLAIIGCIPSLLLLLALFFIPESPRWLDYIENQRLQQNSDDNVLNLFRRKYLHIVIIGVGLMVVQTSDGLCGFLFYMSEIFDSAGISSTLGFILVAVVQIPSFVLTAALIDKFGRRTLLMASATGQCLGCFLTGLSYFLQVYKFEGIYCDTPYDK
;
A
#
# COMPACT_ATOMS: atom_id res chain seq x y z
N MET A 1 -18.52 -36.29 8.82
CA MET A 1 -19.81 -35.89 9.44
C MET A 1 -19.64 -35.05 10.70
N GLU A 2 -18.55 -35.15 11.47
CA GLU A 2 -18.30 -34.24 12.62
C GLU A 2 -17.55 -32.95 12.26
N GLU A 3 -16.82 -32.91 11.15
CA GLU A 3 -16.07 -31.72 10.70
C GLU A 3 -16.95 -30.63 10.07
N GLU A 4 -18.10 -31.02 9.52
CA GLU A 4 -19.07 -30.13 8.86
C GLU A 4 -19.91 -29.32 9.88
N GLN A 5 -20.04 -29.82 11.11
CA GLN A 5 -20.75 -29.13 12.20
C GLN A 5 -19.88 -28.08 12.93
N SER A 6 -18.54 -28.15 12.81
CA SER A 6 -17.64 -27.13 13.37
C SER A 6 -17.60 -25.87 12.50
N VAL A 7 -17.56 -26.03 11.17
CA VAL A 7 -17.51 -24.92 10.21
C VAL A 7 -18.85 -24.17 10.12
N ALA A 8 -19.98 -24.83 10.42
CA ALA A 8 -21.30 -24.20 10.47
C ALA A 8 -21.54 -23.31 11.72
N LYS A 9 -20.76 -23.47 12.79
CA LYS A 9 -20.89 -22.66 14.03
C LYS A 9 -20.12 -21.35 13.99
N LEU A 10 -19.04 -21.28 13.19
CA LEU A 10 -18.24 -20.06 13.02
C LEU A 10 -19.05 -18.84 12.55
N PRO A 11 -19.93 -18.93 11.53
CA PRO A 11 -20.75 -17.80 11.10
C PRO A 11 -21.84 -17.40 12.11
N LEU A 12 -22.28 -18.31 12.98
CA LEU A 12 -23.26 -18.03 14.04
C LEU A 12 -22.63 -17.24 15.19
N ILE A 13 -21.37 -17.55 15.54
CA ILE A 13 -20.58 -16.78 16.51
C ILE A 13 -20.20 -15.41 15.92
N GLU A 14 -19.89 -15.33 14.62
CA GLU A 14 -19.62 -14.05 13.94
C GLU A 14 -20.89 -13.19 13.78
N ALA A 15 -22.06 -13.81 13.57
CA ALA A 15 -23.35 -13.12 13.58
C ALA A 15 -23.75 -12.62 14.98
N GLU A 16 -23.52 -13.41 16.03
CA GLU A 16 -23.68 -12.95 17.41
C GLU A 16 -22.66 -11.87 17.79
N CYS A 17 -21.44 -11.92 17.24
CA CYS A 17 -20.43 -10.87 17.44
C CYS A 17 -20.83 -9.58 16.71
N SER A 18 -21.32 -9.67 15.47
CA SER A 18 -21.85 -8.55 14.69
C SER A 18 -23.08 -7.91 15.36
N ALA A 19 -23.99 -8.74 15.89
CA ALA A 19 -25.13 -8.31 16.69
C ALA A 19 -24.71 -7.72 18.04
N ARG A 20 -23.69 -8.28 18.71
CA ARG A 20 -23.11 -7.73 19.95
C ARG A 20 -22.28 -6.47 19.71
N LEU A 21 -21.83 -6.20 18.49
CA LEU A 21 -21.08 -5.00 18.10
C LEU A 21 -21.99 -3.86 17.61
N GLY A 22 -23.31 -4.04 17.60
CA GLY A 22 -24.26 -3.02 17.17
C GLY A 22 -24.21 -2.73 15.67
N ILE A 23 -23.69 -3.66 14.87
CA ILE A 23 -23.64 -3.58 13.39
C ILE A 23 -24.87 -4.30 12.79
N SER A 24 -25.99 -4.32 13.52
CA SER A 24 -27.27 -4.75 12.95
C SER A 24 -27.88 -3.56 12.22
N ASN A 25 -27.93 -3.64 10.89
CA ASN A 25 -28.66 -2.73 10.00
C ASN A 25 -28.44 -1.25 10.30
N ILE A 26 -27.36 -0.67 9.75
CA ILE A 26 -27.40 0.75 9.39
C ILE A 26 -28.41 0.84 8.24
N ASP A 27 -29.68 0.91 8.60
CA ASP A 27 -30.78 1.25 7.71
C ASP A 27 -30.42 2.59 7.07
N TYR A 28 -30.24 2.57 5.75
CA TYR A 28 -29.76 3.71 4.97
C TYR A 28 -30.86 4.75 4.67
N ASP A 29 -32.04 4.64 5.30
CA ASP A 29 -33.25 5.37 4.92
C ASP A 29 -33.99 6.10 6.06
N GLN A 30 -33.38 6.33 7.22
CA GLN A 30 -33.98 7.18 8.27
C GLN A 30 -33.26 8.52 8.48
N ASP A 31 -33.22 9.35 7.45
CA ASP A 31 -33.26 10.81 7.63
C ASP A 31 -34.72 11.23 7.83
N GLN A 32 -35.29 11.01 9.03
CA GLN A 32 -36.38 11.80 9.63
C GLN A 32 -36.89 11.15 10.94
N HIS A 33 -36.25 11.47 12.07
CA HIS A 33 -36.89 12.01 13.28
C HIS A 33 -35.89 12.07 14.44
N GLY A 34 -36.01 13.12 15.25
CA GLY A 34 -35.03 13.50 16.26
C GLY A 34 -34.90 12.53 17.45
N GLY A 35 -33.68 12.52 17.99
CA GLY A 35 -33.30 12.28 19.38
C GLY A 35 -34.03 11.21 20.19
N VAL A 36 -33.43 10.02 20.29
CA VAL A 36 -33.23 9.29 21.57
C VAL A 36 -31.93 8.49 21.41
N GLY A 37 -30.93 8.75 22.26
CA GLY A 37 -29.73 7.92 22.33
C GLY A 37 -30.09 6.53 22.86
N SER A 38 -29.95 5.50 22.02
CA SER A 38 -30.07 4.11 22.45
C SER A 38 -28.85 3.73 23.29
N LEU A 39 -29.11 3.19 24.48
CA LEU A 39 -28.12 2.60 25.38
C LEU A 39 -28.15 1.09 25.19
N ASP A 40 -26.97 0.50 24.99
CA ASP A 40 -26.78 -0.96 24.99
C ASP A 40 -26.94 -1.54 26.41
N SER A 41 -27.16 -2.86 26.50
CA SER A 41 -27.27 -3.65 27.75
C SER A 41 -26.08 -3.55 28.72
N ALA A 42 -25.00 -2.87 28.32
CA ALA A 42 -23.80 -2.59 29.12
C ALA A 42 -23.64 -1.11 29.54
N GLY A 43 -24.63 -0.24 29.29
CA GLY A 43 -24.64 1.14 29.80
C GLY A 43 -23.69 2.13 29.11
N ALA A 44 -23.08 1.77 27.98
CA ALA A 44 -22.34 2.69 27.12
C ALA A 44 -23.23 3.23 25.99
N PRO A 45 -23.11 4.52 25.61
CA PRO A 45 -23.83 5.05 24.44
C PRO A 45 -23.32 4.38 23.15
N VAL A 46 -24.26 3.92 22.32
CA VAL A 46 -24.00 3.14 21.08
C VAL A 46 -23.07 3.87 20.09
N GLU A 47 -23.08 5.21 20.08
CA GLU A 47 -22.17 6.05 19.27
C GLU A 47 -20.68 5.83 19.60
N THR A 48 -20.32 5.64 20.87
CA THR A 48 -18.92 5.53 21.30
C THR A 48 -18.30 4.20 20.84
N ARG A 49 -19.10 3.13 20.81
CA ARG A 49 -18.65 1.79 20.42
C ARG A 49 -18.42 1.67 18.91
N SER A 50 -19.33 2.22 18.12
CA SER A 50 -19.20 2.26 16.65
C SER A 50 -17.97 3.08 16.20
N THR A 51 -17.70 4.20 16.88
CA THR A 51 -16.52 5.04 16.61
C THR A 51 -15.22 4.32 16.96
N ALA A 52 -15.16 3.61 18.09
CA ALA A 52 -13.96 2.87 18.50
C ALA A 52 -13.59 1.75 17.50
N VAL A 53 -14.58 0.99 17.02
CA VAL A 53 -14.38 -0.05 15.99
C VAL A 53 -13.86 0.58 14.69
N LEU A 54 -14.44 1.71 14.27
CA LEU A 54 -13.99 2.43 13.09
C LEU A 54 -12.53 2.91 13.21
N CYS A 55 -12.13 3.41 14.38
CA CYS A 55 -10.76 3.81 14.65
C CYS A 55 -9.79 2.63 14.56
N ILE A 56 -10.15 1.46 15.10
CA ILE A 56 -9.32 0.24 15.02
C ILE A 56 -9.17 -0.23 13.58
N CYS A 57 -10.26 -0.26 12.81
CA CYS A 57 -10.23 -0.64 11.39
C CYS A 57 -9.36 0.32 10.55
N THR A 58 -9.48 1.63 10.82
CA THR A 58 -8.68 2.66 10.15
C THR A 58 -7.21 2.52 10.54
N PHE A 59 -6.91 2.26 11.81
CA PHE A 59 -5.56 2.03 12.30
C PHE A 59 -4.92 0.81 11.61
N ALA A 60 -5.64 -0.29 11.47
CA ALA A 60 -5.14 -1.46 10.77
C ALA A 60 -4.88 -1.19 9.28
N ALA A 61 -5.81 -0.52 8.59
CA ALA A 61 -5.60 -0.11 7.20
C ALA A 61 -4.38 0.83 7.06
N ALA A 62 -4.20 1.74 8.01
CA ALA A 62 -3.03 2.61 8.09
C ALA A 62 -1.73 1.84 8.33
N CYS A 63 -1.70 0.84 9.22
CA CYS A 63 -0.53 -0.01 9.44
C CYS A 63 -0.16 -0.83 8.20
N ALA A 64 -1.16 -1.38 7.49
CA ALA A 64 -0.93 -2.09 6.24
C ALA A 64 -0.34 -1.18 5.16
N ALA A 65 -0.90 0.02 4.99
CA ALA A 65 -0.38 1.04 4.07
C ALA A 65 1.04 1.49 4.45
N PHE A 66 1.30 1.74 5.73
CA PHE A 66 2.61 2.10 6.26
C PHE A 66 3.66 1.02 5.97
N THR A 67 3.33 -0.26 6.20
CA THR A 67 4.19 -1.41 5.86
C THR A 67 4.53 -1.43 4.37
N GLY A 68 3.55 -1.18 3.50
CA GLY A 68 3.78 -1.07 2.06
C GLY A 68 4.71 0.08 1.68
N GLY A 69 4.63 1.21 2.41
CA GLY A 69 5.56 2.32 2.28
C GLY A 69 7.00 1.96 2.66
N CYS A 70 7.16 1.29 3.80
CA CYS A 70 8.46 0.83 4.27
C CYS A 70 9.12 -0.13 3.27
N LEU A 71 8.34 -1.06 2.75
CA LEU A 71 8.80 -2.03 1.75
C LEU A 71 9.34 -1.35 0.48
N ALA A 72 8.60 -0.36 -0.05
CA ALA A 72 8.92 0.30 -1.31
C ALA A 72 10.25 1.06 -1.24
N SER A 73 10.54 1.70 -0.11
CA SER A 73 11.77 2.48 0.12
C SER A 73 12.96 1.66 0.63
N TYR A 74 12.72 0.43 1.13
CA TYR A 74 13.75 -0.40 1.73
C TYR A 74 14.90 -0.74 0.75
N SER A 75 14.59 -0.93 -0.54
CA SER A 75 15.56 -1.33 -1.57
C SER A 75 16.73 -0.37 -1.66
N SER A 76 16.48 0.90 -2.02
CA SER A 76 17.58 1.86 -2.27
C SER A 76 18.53 2.06 -1.09
N LEU A 77 18.03 1.95 0.15
CA LEU A 77 18.86 2.11 1.35
C LEU A 77 19.72 0.88 1.61
N ALA A 78 19.21 -0.30 1.29
CA ALA A 78 19.86 -1.56 1.52
C ALA A 78 20.88 -1.92 0.43
N GLU A 79 20.83 -1.26 -0.73
CA GLU A 79 21.68 -1.51 -1.90
C GLU A 79 23.17 -1.64 -1.55
N SER A 80 23.77 -0.56 -1.04
CA SER A 80 25.21 -0.53 -0.73
C SER A 80 25.58 -1.52 0.37
N GLY A 81 24.70 -1.72 1.36
CA GLY A 81 24.91 -2.64 2.47
C GLY A 81 24.81 -4.11 2.07
N ILE A 82 23.88 -4.47 1.19
CA ILE A 82 23.67 -5.84 0.71
C ILE A 82 24.79 -6.23 -0.25
N ILE A 83 25.16 -5.35 -1.17
CA ILE A 83 26.26 -5.59 -2.13
C ILE A 83 27.58 -5.79 -1.38
N ALA A 84 27.87 -4.98 -0.37
CA ALA A 84 29.11 -5.08 0.40
C ALA A 84 29.17 -6.34 1.29
N ASP A 85 28.04 -6.75 1.89
CA ASP A 85 28.00 -7.85 2.87
C ASP A 85 27.89 -9.24 2.22
N LEU A 86 27.08 -9.37 1.16
CA LEU A 86 26.87 -10.64 0.47
C LEU A 86 27.76 -10.80 -0.78
N GLY A 87 28.46 -9.74 -1.19
CA GLY A 87 29.32 -9.76 -2.39
C GLY A 87 28.53 -9.93 -3.70
N LEU A 88 27.28 -9.47 -3.73
CA LEU A 88 26.38 -9.64 -4.87
C LEU A 88 26.78 -8.73 -6.04
N THR A 89 26.52 -9.20 -7.25
CA THR A 89 26.65 -8.38 -8.45
C THR A 89 25.50 -7.38 -8.57
N VAL A 90 25.71 -6.27 -9.29
CA VAL A 90 24.67 -5.28 -9.58
C VAL A 90 23.47 -5.94 -10.29
N THR A 91 23.71 -6.92 -11.16
CA THR A 91 22.65 -7.66 -11.85
C THR A 91 21.77 -8.47 -10.90
N GLU A 92 22.38 -9.16 -9.92
CA GLU A 92 21.62 -9.89 -8.89
C GLU A 92 20.81 -8.93 -8.03
N TYR A 93 21.36 -7.76 -7.68
CA TYR A 93 20.63 -6.74 -6.96
C TYR A 93 19.47 -6.13 -7.77
N SER A 94 19.63 -5.93 -9.08
CA SER A 94 18.53 -5.51 -9.96
C SER A 94 17.41 -6.54 -10.01
N VAL A 95 17.72 -7.84 -9.92
CA VAL A 95 16.71 -8.91 -9.81
C VAL A 95 15.97 -8.80 -8.49
N PHE A 96 16.67 -8.58 -7.38
CA PHE A 96 16.07 -8.34 -6.05
C PHE A 96 15.09 -7.15 -6.04
N GLY A 97 15.41 -6.06 -6.73
CA GLY A 97 14.48 -4.93 -6.89
C GLY A 97 13.26 -5.29 -7.77
N SER A 98 13.50 -5.96 -8.89
CA SER A 98 12.46 -6.25 -9.90
C SER A 98 11.48 -7.35 -9.48
N ILE A 99 11.94 -8.34 -8.70
CA ILE A 99 11.12 -9.48 -8.27
C ILE A 99 9.98 -9.05 -7.35
N MET A 100 10.16 -7.95 -6.61
CA MET A 100 9.11 -7.35 -5.80
C MET A 100 7.93 -6.88 -6.66
N THR A 101 8.20 -6.20 -7.78
CA THR A 101 7.17 -5.76 -8.74
C THR A 101 6.46 -6.97 -9.35
N GLY A 102 7.21 -8.02 -9.68
CA GLY A 102 6.64 -9.29 -10.14
C GLY A 102 5.70 -9.92 -9.11
N GLY A 103 6.11 -9.95 -7.84
CA GLY A 103 5.27 -10.41 -6.72
C GLY A 103 4.02 -9.54 -6.54
N ALA A 104 4.15 -8.22 -6.64
CA ALA A 104 3.02 -7.28 -6.54
C ALA A 104 2.01 -7.47 -7.67
N MET A 105 2.47 -7.74 -8.89
CA MET A 105 1.60 -8.08 -10.01
C MET A 105 0.81 -9.37 -9.74
N LEU A 106 1.48 -10.42 -9.25
CA LEU A 106 0.81 -11.67 -8.88
C LEU A 106 -0.21 -11.45 -7.75
N GLY A 107 0.18 -10.72 -6.71
CA GLY A 107 -0.69 -10.36 -5.60
C GLY A 107 -1.93 -9.59 -6.05
N ALA A 108 -1.77 -8.61 -6.95
CA ALA A 108 -2.88 -7.81 -7.48
C ALA A 108 -3.84 -8.61 -8.38
N VAL A 109 -3.35 -9.59 -9.14
CA VAL A 109 -4.22 -10.48 -9.94
C VAL A 109 -5.05 -11.41 -9.04
N ILE A 110 -4.44 -11.89 -7.96
CA ILE A 110 -5.08 -12.83 -7.02
C ILE A 110 -6.02 -12.08 -6.06
N SER A 111 -5.76 -10.81 -5.75
CA SER A 111 -6.45 -10.06 -4.69
C SER A 111 -7.97 -10.06 -4.84
N GLY A 112 -8.50 -9.77 -6.02
CA GLY A 112 -9.95 -9.68 -6.24
C GLY A 112 -10.67 -11.01 -6.04
N ARG A 113 -10.11 -12.09 -6.61
CA ARG A 113 -10.63 -13.46 -6.39
C ARG A 113 -10.57 -13.82 -4.91
N MET A 114 -9.44 -13.54 -4.26
CA MET A 114 -9.22 -13.93 -2.87
C MET A 114 -10.18 -13.22 -1.91
N THR A 115 -10.42 -11.91 -2.11
CA THR A 115 -11.37 -11.15 -1.28
C THR A 115 -12.81 -11.59 -1.45
N ASP A 116 -13.18 -12.05 -2.64
CA ASP A 116 -14.55 -12.47 -2.91
C ASP A 116 -14.83 -13.84 -2.30
N PHE A 117 -13.88 -14.78 -2.39
CA PHE A 117 -14.02 -16.12 -1.82
C PHE A 117 -13.82 -16.17 -0.30
N ILE A 118 -12.75 -15.56 0.20
CA ILE A 118 -12.28 -15.77 1.57
C ILE A 118 -12.75 -14.64 2.50
N GLY A 119 -13.19 -13.50 1.95
CA GLY A 119 -13.57 -12.32 2.70
C GLY A 119 -12.42 -11.34 2.89
N ARG A 120 -12.75 -10.10 3.24
CA ARG A 120 -11.78 -9.00 3.30
C ARG A 120 -10.88 -9.15 4.53
N ARG A 121 -11.43 -9.47 5.70
CA ARG A 121 -10.65 -9.65 6.95
C ARG A 121 -9.64 -10.77 6.83
N ARG A 122 -10.06 -11.92 6.31
CA ARG A 122 -9.17 -13.08 6.15
C ARG A 122 -8.13 -12.85 5.06
N THR A 123 -8.44 -12.07 4.03
CA THR A 123 -7.43 -11.63 3.05
C THR A 123 -6.36 -10.73 3.71
N LEU A 124 -6.75 -9.87 4.67
CA LEU A 124 -5.78 -9.10 5.47
C LEU A 124 -4.88 -9.99 6.35
N TRP A 125 -5.38 -11.11 6.87
CA TRP A 125 -4.53 -12.11 7.54
C TRP A 125 -3.51 -12.74 6.59
N VAL A 126 -3.96 -13.15 5.40
CA VAL A 126 -3.10 -13.78 4.41
C VAL A 126 -1.98 -12.84 3.98
N LEU A 127 -2.28 -11.56 3.69
CA LEU A 127 -1.25 -10.60 3.30
C LEU A 127 -0.26 -10.32 4.42
N ASP A 128 -0.70 -10.31 5.68
CA ASP A 128 0.17 -10.01 6.81
C ASP A 128 1.16 -11.17 7.08
N ILE A 129 0.71 -12.41 6.88
CA ILE A 129 1.59 -13.58 6.86
C ILE A 129 2.68 -13.43 5.79
N PHE A 130 2.33 -12.99 4.57
CA PHE A 130 3.32 -12.75 3.51
C PHE A 130 4.31 -11.62 3.88
N TYR A 131 3.85 -10.59 4.59
CA TYR A 131 4.73 -9.54 5.11
C TYR A 131 5.70 -10.05 6.17
N ILE A 132 5.21 -10.75 7.18
CA ILE A 132 6.05 -11.28 8.27
C ILE A 132 7.07 -12.29 7.72
N VAL A 133 6.63 -13.25 6.89
CA VAL A 133 7.52 -14.24 6.27
C VAL A 133 8.57 -13.56 5.40
N GLY A 134 8.17 -12.55 4.63
CA GLY A 134 9.07 -11.82 3.75
C GLY A 134 10.14 -11.03 4.52
N TRP A 135 9.77 -10.33 5.59
CA TRP A 135 10.73 -9.63 6.44
C TRP A 135 11.67 -10.60 7.17
N LEU A 136 11.15 -11.70 7.71
CA LEU A 136 11.98 -12.73 8.36
C LEU A 136 12.97 -13.35 7.38
N ALA A 137 12.56 -13.64 6.14
CA ALA A 137 13.44 -14.16 5.10
C ALA A 137 14.60 -13.19 4.79
N ILE A 138 14.33 -11.88 4.73
CA ILE A 138 15.38 -10.87 4.53
C ILE A 138 16.32 -10.78 5.74
N ILE A 139 15.80 -10.86 6.97
CA ILE A 139 16.63 -10.77 8.19
C ILE A 139 17.64 -11.92 8.26
N PHE A 140 17.22 -13.14 7.92
CA PHE A 140 18.06 -14.34 7.92
C PHE A 140 18.79 -14.59 6.58
N ALA A 141 18.75 -13.64 5.64
CA ALA A 141 19.38 -13.81 4.34
C ALA A 141 20.91 -13.81 4.45
N GLU A 142 21.50 -14.97 4.12
CA GLU A 142 22.95 -15.16 3.92
C GLU A 142 23.32 -15.31 2.43
N GLY A 143 22.33 -15.32 1.53
CA GLY A 143 22.54 -15.47 0.08
C GLY A 143 21.42 -14.86 -0.77
N ALA A 144 21.69 -14.69 -2.07
CA ALA A 144 20.79 -14.05 -3.04
C ALA A 144 19.38 -14.68 -3.07
N TRP A 145 19.33 -16.01 -3.08
CA TRP A 145 18.07 -16.74 -3.24
C TRP A 145 17.05 -16.49 -2.12
N LEU A 146 17.52 -16.50 -0.86
CA LEU A 146 16.64 -16.27 0.30
C LEU A 146 16.17 -14.81 0.35
N LEU A 147 17.06 -13.89 -0.06
CA LEU A 147 16.78 -12.47 -0.19
C LEU A 147 15.69 -12.21 -1.25
N ASP A 148 15.82 -12.82 -2.43
CA ASP A 148 14.85 -12.72 -3.53
C ASP A 148 13.50 -13.36 -3.18
N LEU A 149 13.52 -14.52 -2.52
CA LEU A 149 12.31 -15.17 -2.04
C LEU A 149 11.56 -14.30 -1.02
N GLY A 150 12.29 -13.66 -0.11
CA GLY A 150 11.74 -12.68 0.82
C GLY A 150 11.07 -11.52 0.10
N ARG A 151 11.72 -10.96 -0.93
CA ARG A 151 11.14 -9.88 -1.75
C ARG A 151 9.93 -10.30 -2.55
N LEU A 152 9.92 -11.50 -3.11
CA LEU A 152 8.76 -12.03 -3.81
C LEU A 152 7.56 -12.12 -2.86
N SER A 153 7.78 -12.64 -1.64
CA SER A 153 6.75 -12.72 -0.59
C SER A 153 6.22 -11.34 -0.21
N LEU A 154 7.11 -10.38 0.08
CA LEU A 154 6.71 -9.00 0.39
C LEU A 154 5.96 -8.34 -0.77
N GLY A 155 6.38 -8.60 -2.01
CA GLY A 155 5.70 -8.14 -3.22
C GLY A 155 4.27 -8.65 -3.31
N ILE A 156 4.04 -9.94 -3.07
CA ILE A 156 2.68 -10.53 -3.05
C ILE A 156 1.82 -9.84 -1.97
N GLY A 157 2.35 -9.66 -0.76
CA GLY A 157 1.66 -8.94 0.32
C GLY A 157 1.33 -7.48 -0.05
N PHE A 158 2.24 -6.81 -0.75
CA PHE A 158 2.05 -5.44 -1.24
C PHE A 158 0.94 -5.34 -2.28
N GLY A 159 0.96 -6.23 -3.28
CA GLY A 159 -0.08 -6.29 -4.31
C GLY A 159 -1.47 -6.54 -3.73
N LEU A 160 -1.58 -7.43 -2.73
CA LEU A 160 -2.82 -7.65 -1.98
C LEU A 160 -3.26 -6.38 -1.23
N THR A 161 -2.33 -5.73 -0.54
CA THR A 161 -2.61 -4.53 0.26
C THR A 161 -3.17 -3.38 -0.58
N CYS A 162 -2.63 -3.16 -1.78
CA CYS A 162 -3.07 -2.09 -2.69
C CYS A 162 -4.56 -2.19 -3.09
N TYR A 163 -5.12 -3.39 -3.06
CA TYR A 163 -6.54 -3.62 -3.32
C TYR A 163 -7.35 -3.71 -2.02
N VAL A 164 -6.95 -4.60 -1.11
CA VAL A 164 -7.75 -4.97 0.06
C VAL A 164 -7.88 -3.81 1.04
N GLY A 165 -6.80 -3.07 1.29
CA GLY A 165 -6.78 -1.98 2.27
C GLY A 165 -7.81 -0.89 1.96
N PRO A 166 -7.75 -0.25 0.77
CA PRO A 166 -8.70 0.78 0.38
C PRO A 166 -10.15 0.28 0.27
N VAL A 167 -10.36 -0.93 -0.26
CA VAL A 167 -11.70 -1.52 -0.42
C VAL A 167 -12.33 -1.79 0.95
N TYR A 168 -11.60 -2.47 1.83
CA TYR A 168 -12.04 -2.76 3.19
C TYR A 168 -12.39 -1.48 3.95
N LEU A 169 -11.51 -0.47 3.89
CA LEU A 169 -11.76 0.81 4.55
C LEU A 169 -12.98 1.53 3.94
N ALA A 170 -13.16 1.49 2.62
CA ALA A 170 -14.29 2.13 1.94
C ALA A 170 -15.66 1.44 2.19
N GLU A 171 -15.65 0.16 2.56
CA GLU A 171 -16.85 -0.61 2.89
C GLU A 171 -17.32 -0.34 4.34
N ILE A 172 -16.40 -0.07 5.27
CA ILE A 172 -16.71 0.15 6.70
C ILE A 172 -16.90 1.62 7.05
N THR A 173 -16.23 2.52 6.34
CA THR A 173 -16.31 3.96 6.64
C THR A 173 -17.63 4.57 6.14
N PRO A 174 -18.30 5.42 6.96
CA PRO A 174 -19.54 6.06 6.56
C PRO A 174 -19.30 7.09 5.45
N LYS A 175 -20.30 7.30 4.58
CA LYS A 175 -20.18 8.05 3.31
C LYS A 175 -19.62 9.48 3.48
N ASN A 176 -19.89 10.12 4.62
CA ASN A 176 -19.51 11.50 4.95
C ASN A 176 -18.00 11.70 5.20
N VAL A 177 -17.33 10.73 5.83
CA VAL A 177 -15.88 10.81 6.15
C VAL A 177 -15.03 9.83 5.33
N ARG A 178 -15.68 9.00 4.51
CA ARG A 178 -15.06 7.98 3.65
C ARG A 178 -13.85 8.50 2.87
N GLY A 179 -14.01 9.66 2.23
CA GLY A 179 -12.96 10.26 1.39
C GLY A 179 -11.72 10.67 2.19
N LEU A 180 -11.92 11.25 3.37
CA LEU A 180 -10.86 11.71 4.26
C LEU A 180 -10.11 10.51 4.85
N LEU A 181 -10.81 9.53 5.41
CA LEU A 181 -10.18 8.35 6.03
C LEU A 181 -9.39 7.51 5.01
N MET A 182 -9.91 7.35 3.79
CA MET A 182 -9.15 6.72 2.70
C MET A 182 -7.87 7.49 2.36
N SER A 183 -7.93 8.82 2.32
CA SER A 183 -6.77 9.66 1.99
C SER A 183 -5.73 9.60 3.09
N ILE A 184 -6.14 9.67 4.37
CA ILE A 184 -5.26 9.51 5.53
C ILE A 184 -4.54 8.17 5.47
N SER A 185 -5.29 7.07 5.24
CA SER A 185 -4.70 5.74 5.15
C SER A 185 -3.73 5.62 3.99
N GLN A 186 -4.03 6.19 2.82
CA GLN A 186 -3.14 6.14 1.65
C GLN A 186 -1.87 6.99 1.86
N SER A 187 -1.98 8.12 2.55
CA SER A 187 -0.82 8.95 2.92
C SER A 187 0.14 8.23 3.87
N MET A 188 -0.32 7.23 4.62
CA MET A 188 0.55 6.41 5.48
C MET A 188 1.59 5.62 4.71
N THR A 189 1.32 5.22 3.46
CA THR A 189 2.34 4.66 2.57
C THR A 189 3.49 5.64 2.36
N GLY A 190 3.16 6.92 2.17
CA GLY A 190 4.14 7.99 2.04
C GLY A 190 4.95 8.22 3.31
N TYR A 191 4.29 8.25 4.48
CA TYR A 191 4.97 8.37 5.76
C TYR A 191 5.86 7.15 6.07
N GLY A 192 5.46 5.94 5.70
CA GLY A 192 6.28 4.73 5.84
C GLY A 192 7.54 4.77 4.99
N ALA A 193 7.42 5.25 3.74
CA ALA A 193 8.55 5.48 2.85
C ALA A 193 9.54 6.52 3.44
N SER A 194 9.02 7.68 3.86
CA SER A 194 9.80 8.74 4.49
C SER A 194 10.47 8.29 5.80
N PHE A 195 9.76 7.53 6.64
CA PHE A 195 10.30 6.97 7.87
C PHE A 195 11.48 6.04 7.58
N THR A 196 11.35 5.19 6.57
CA THR A 196 12.39 4.24 6.16
C THR A 196 13.62 4.97 5.62
N PHE A 197 13.44 6.04 4.84
CA PHE A 197 14.54 6.90 4.39
C PHE A 197 15.28 7.60 5.54
N LEU A 198 14.57 8.10 6.55
CA LEU A 198 15.20 8.73 7.71
C LEU A 198 15.95 7.73 8.58
N VAL A 199 15.32 6.60 8.90
CA VAL A 199 15.91 5.59 9.80
C VAL A 199 17.03 4.82 9.10
N GLY A 200 16.83 4.45 7.83
CA GLY A 200 17.82 3.73 7.03
C GLY A 200 19.10 4.52 6.79
N SER A 201 19.05 5.85 6.84
CA SER A 201 20.25 6.70 6.79
C SER A 201 21.21 6.51 7.98
N PHE A 202 20.75 5.95 9.10
CA PHE A 202 21.57 5.76 10.32
C PHE A 202 21.76 4.29 10.71
N VAL A 203 21.07 3.36 10.03
CA VAL A 203 20.90 1.98 10.49
C VAL A 203 21.29 1.02 9.35
N THR A 204 21.86 -0.13 9.71
CA THR A 204 22.22 -1.18 8.75
C THR A 204 20.99 -1.85 8.14
N TRP A 205 21.13 -2.46 6.96
CA TRP A 205 20.01 -3.04 6.20
C TRP A 205 19.27 -4.17 6.94
N ARG A 206 19.96 -4.98 7.77
CA ARG A 206 19.32 -6.03 8.60
C ARG A 206 18.48 -5.42 9.71
N SER A 207 19.02 -4.44 10.42
CA SER A 207 18.29 -3.73 11.48
C SER A 207 17.11 -2.94 10.91
N LEU A 208 17.24 -2.38 9.71
CA LEU A 208 16.16 -1.73 8.99
C LEU A 208 15.03 -2.73 8.62
N ALA A 209 15.37 -3.97 8.24
CA ALA A 209 14.38 -5.03 8.02
C ALA A 209 13.65 -5.43 9.31
N ILE A 210 14.34 -5.50 10.45
CA ILE A 210 13.72 -5.72 11.76
C ILE A 210 12.71 -4.61 12.08
N ILE A 211 13.09 -3.36 11.84
CA ILE A 211 12.21 -2.20 12.04
C ILE A 211 11.00 -2.26 11.10
N GLY A 212 11.19 -2.68 9.84
CA GLY A 212 10.12 -2.88 8.86
C GLY A 212 9.12 -3.98 9.24
N CYS A 213 9.53 -4.95 10.07
CA CYS A 213 8.66 -6.00 10.58
C CYS A 213 7.72 -5.52 11.70
N ILE A 214 8.11 -4.48 12.46
CA ILE A 214 7.31 -3.93 13.58
C ILE A 214 5.89 -3.52 13.15
N PRO A 215 5.67 -2.72 12.09
CA PRO A 215 4.31 -2.35 11.67
C PRO A 215 3.47 -3.55 11.19
N SER A 216 4.10 -4.61 10.67
CA SER A 216 3.39 -5.86 10.35
C SER A 216 2.93 -6.58 11.61
N LEU A 217 3.76 -6.63 12.66
CA LEU A 217 3.34 -7.19 13.96
C LEU A 217 2.22 -6.36 14.63
N LEU A 218 2.23 -5.03 14.45
CA LEU A 218 1.13 -4.18 14.89
C LEU A 218 -0.15 -4.42 14.10
N LEU A 219 -0.04 -4.65 12.78
CA LEU A 219 -1.17 -5.06 11.94
C LEU A 219 -1.75 -6.39 12.41
N LEU A 220 -0.89 -7.39 12.68
CA LEU A 220 -1.29 -8.68 13.24
C LEU A 220 -2.12 -8.53 14.52
N LEU A 221 -1.68 -7.67 15.43
CA LEU A 221 -2.39 -7.39 16.68
C LEU A 221 -3.74 -6.72 16.41
N ALA A 222 -3.79 -5.75 15.49
CA ALA A 222 -5.01 -5.06 15.13
C ALA A 222 -6.05 -6.01 14.48
N LEU A 223 -5.59 -6.99 13.70
CA LEU A 223 -6.44 -7.95 12.99
C LEU A 223 -7.32 -8.83 13.88
N PHE A 224 -6.94 -9.02 15.15
CA PHE A 224 -7.77 -9.74 16.12
C PHE A 224 -9.07 -8.99 16.46
N PHE A 225 -9.03 -7.66 16.48
CA PHE A 225 -10.16 -6.81 16.88
C PHE A 225 -11.03 -6.36 15.70
N ILE A 226 -10.57 -6.64 14.48
CA ILE A 226 -11.23 -6.20 13.25
C ILE A 226 -12.43 -7.11 12.92
N PRO A 227 -13.65 -6.55 12.71
CA PRO A 227 -14.78 -7.28 12.18
C PRO A 227 -14.67 -7.52 10.66
N GLU A 228 -15.47 -8.43 10.13
CA GLU A 228 -15.63 -8.59 8.68
C GLU A 228 -16.41 -7.41 8.08
N SER A 229 -16.21 -7.13 6.79
CA SER A 229 -16.93 -6.06 6.10
C SER A 229 -18.43 -6.34 6.02
N PRO A 230 -19.31 -5.42 6.49
CA PRO A 230 -20.75 -5.61 6.47
C PRO A 230 -21.30 -5.74 5.04
N ARG A 231 -20.76 -4.98 4.08
CA ARG A 231 -21.18 -5.05 2.67
C ARG A 231 -20.85 -6.38 2.01
N TRP A 232 -19.77 -7.02 2.43
CA TRP A 232 -19.42 -8.35 1.92
C TRP A 232 -20.36 -9.42 2.46
N LEU A 233 -20.78 -9.29 3.73
CA LEU A 233 -21.79 -10.19 4.32
C LEU A 233 -23.11 -10.09 3.56
N ASP A 234 -23.59 -8.88 3.27
CA ASP A 234 -24.78 -8.65 2.45
C ASP A 234 -24.63 -9.20 1.03
N TYR A 235 -23.45 -9.03 0.42
CA TYR A 235 -23.16 -9.57 -0.92
C TYR A 235 -23.22 -11.10 -0.95
N ILE A 236 -22.64 -11.77 0.04
CA ILE A 236 -22.68 -13.24 0.12
C ILE A 236 -24.09 -13.76 0.35
N GLU A 237 -24.86 -13.11 1.21
CA GLU A 237 -26.26 -13.49 1.43
C GLU A 237 -27.07 -13.39 0.13
N ASN A 238 -26.92 -12.29 -0.61
CA ASN A 238 -27.60 -12.11 -1.89
C ASN A 238 -27.08 -13.04 -3.00
N GLN A 239 -25.78 -13.36 -3.02
CA GLN A 239 -25.20 -14.34 -3.94
C GLN A 239 -25.73 -15.75 -3.71
N ARG A 240 -25.91 -16.16 -2.45
CA ARG A 240 -26.54 -17.45 -2.13
C ARG A 240 -27.99 -17.53 -2.62
N LEU A 241 -28.68 -16.39 -2.69
CA LEU A 241 -30.04 -16.29 -3.23
C LEU A 241 -30.07 -16.26 -4.77
N GLN A 242 -29.00 -15.76 -5.42
CA GLN A 242 -28.90 -15.59 -6.88
C GLN A 242 -27.86 -16.54 -7.52
N GLN A 243 -28.02 -17.84 -7.35
CA GLN A 243 -27.12 -18.89 -7.85
C GLN A 243 -27.04 -19.00 -9.40
N ASN A 244 -27.50 -18.00 -10.17
CA ASN A 244 -27.73 -18.09 -11.62
C ASN A 244 -27.18 -16.93 -12.47
N SER A 245 -26.37 -16.03 -11.92
CA SER A 245 -25.70 -14.99 -12.73
C SER A 245 -24.32 -15.46 -13.18
N ASP A 246 -24.15 -15.64 -14.50
CA ASP A 246 -22.85 -15.82 -15.16
C ASP A 246 -22.00 -14.54 -15.04
N ASP A 247 -21.42 -14.31 -13.86
CA ASP A 247 -20.52 -13.19 -13.56
C ASP A 247 -19.12 -13.45 -14.15
N ASN A 248 -19.07 -13.59 -15.48
CA ASN A 248 -17.81 -13.69 -16.19
C ASN A 248 -17.13 -12.32 -16.23
N VAL A 249 -15.82 -12.27 -15.91
CA VAL A 249 -14.99 -11.05 -15.97
C VAL A 249 -15.05 -10.39 -17.36
N LEU A 250 -15.32 -11.17 -18.40
CA LEU A 250 -15.53 -10.71 -19.77
C LEU A 250 -16.75 -9.76 -19.91
N ASN A 251 -17.71 -9.79 -18.98
CA ASN A 251 -18.84 -8.86 -18.95
C ASN A 251 -18.40 -7.40 -18.72
N LEU A 252 -17.23 -7.17 -18.10
CA LEU A 252 -16.65 -5.84 -17.94
C LEU A 252 -16.19 -5.24 -19.27
N PHE A 253 -15.93 -6.06 -20.30
CA PHE A 253 -15.53 -5.60 -21.63
C PHE A 253 -16.72 -5.25 -22.54
N ARG A 254 -17.96 -5.28 -22.02
CA ARG A 254 -19.11 -4.75 -22.79
C ARG A 254 -18.93 -3.26 -23.01
N ARG A 255 -19.31 -2.77 -24.19
CA ARG A 255 -19.22 -1.36 -24.63
C ARG A 255 -19.77 -0.35 -23.61
N LYS A 256 -20.76 -0.76 -22.80
CA LYS A 256 -21.35 0.04 -21.71
C LYS A 256 -20.35 0.34 -20.56
N TYR A 257 -19.49 -0.61 -20.20
CA TYR A 257 -18.53 -0.49 -19.10
C TYR A 257 -17.11 -0.21 -19.59
N LEU A 258 -16.81 -0.52 -20.85
CA LEU A 258 -15.50 -0.38 -21.47
C LEU A 258 -14.92 1.04 -21.34
N HIS A 259 -15.73 2.09 -21.40
CA HIS A 259 -15.24 3.46 -21.22
C HIS A 259 -14.70 3.71 -19.79
N ILE A 260 -15.35 3.16 -18.77
CA ILE A 260 -14.92 3.25 -17.36
C ILE A 260 -13.64 2.43 -17.15
N VAL A 261 -13.58 1.24 -17.75
CA VAL A 261 -12.38 0.38 -17.69
C VAL A 261 -11.19 1.03 -18.38
N ILE A 262 -11.37 1.63 -19.57
CA ILE A 262 -10.31 2.35 -20.28
C ILE A 262 -9.78 3.52 -19.45
N ILE A 263 -10.66 4.31 -18.83
CA ILE A 263 -10.24 5.43 -17.97
C ILE A 263 -9.47 4.90 -16.75
N GLY A 264 -9.96 3.84 -16.09
CA GLY A 264 -9.31 3.26 -14.92
C GLY A 264 -7.94 2.67 -15.24
N VAL A 265 -7.85 1.81 -16.26
CA VAL A 265 -6.60 1.19 -16.70
C VAL A 265 -5.64 2.24 -17.25
N GLY A 266 -6.12 3.16 -18.08
CA GLY A 266 -5.31 4.25 -18.63
C GLY A 266 -4.72 5.14 -17.54
N LEU A 267 -5.50 5.46 -16.50
CA LEU A 267 -5.01 6.23 -15.37
C LEU A 267 -3.95 5.47 -14.57
N MET A 268 -4.07 4.15 -14.42
CA MET A 268 -3.05 3.32 -13.77
C MET A 268 -1.75 3.26 -14.59
N VAL A 269 -1.84 3.10 -15.91
CA VAL A 269 -0.67 3.10 -16.80
C VAL A 269 0.07 4.43 -16.75
N VAL A 270 -0.65 5.54 -16.75
CA VAL A 270 -0.05 6.89 -16.62
C VAL A 270 0.64 7.04 -15.27
N GLN A 271 0.03 6.55 -14.19
CA GLN A 271 0.63 6.60 -12.85
C GLN A 271 1.87 5.72 -12.73
N THR A 272 1.90 4.51 -13.30
CA THR A 272 3.10 3.65 -13.24
C THR A 272 4.23 4.14 -14.13
N SER A 273 3.93 4.97 -15.14
CA SER A 273 4.92 5.53 -16.07
C SER A 273 5.63 6.77 -15.53
N ASP A 274 5.32 7.20 -14.30
CA ASP A 274 5.92 8.38 -13.67
C ASP A 274 7.40 8.19 -13.30
N GLY A 275 7.91 6.96 -13.33
CA GLY A 275 9.29 6.62 -12.98
C GLY A 275 9.53 6.54 -11.47
N LEU A 276 8.50 6.61 -10.63
CA LEU A 276 8.63 6.58 -9.17
C LEU A 276 9.30 5.30 -8.68
N CYS A 277 8.96 4.14 -9.24
CA CYS A 277 9.60 2.88 -8.85
C CYS A 277 11.10 2.86 -9.19
N GLY A 278 11.48 3.40 -10.36
CA GLY A 278 12.89 3.52 -10.74
C GLY A 278 13.65 4.46 -9.81
N PHE A 279 13.05 5.62 -9.48
CA PHE A 279 13.61 6.56 -8.52
C PHE A 279 13.77 5.92 -7.14
N LEU A 280 12.76 5.20 -6.62
CA LEU A 280 12.79 4.58 -5.29
C LEU A 280 13.77 3.40 -5.19
N PHE A 281 14.11 2.72 -6.27
CA PHE A 281 15.03 1.58 -6.23
C PHE A 281 16.49 1.98 -6.42
N TYR A 282 16.75 2.93 -7.30
CA TYR A 282 18.10 3.38 -7.66
C TYR A 282 18.45 4.74 -7.06
N MET A 283 17.69 5.18 -6.06
CA MET A 283 17.84 6.49 -5.43
C MET A 283 19.27 6.75 -4.95
N SER A 284 19.93 5.74 -4.38
CA SER A 284 21.29 5.85 -3.84
C SER A 284 22.29 6.19 -4.94
N GLU A 285 22.26 5.41 -6.03
CA GLU A 285 23.10 5.57 -7.21
C GLU A 285 22.82 6.88 -7.96
N ILE A 286 21.55 7.32 -8.01
CA ILE A 286 21.17 8.63 -8.57
C ILE A 286 21.81 9.77 -7.78
N PHE A 287 21.81 9.72 -6.44
CA PHE A 287 22.46 10.79 -5.66
C PHE A 287 23.98 10.74 -5.75
N ASP A 288 24.56 9.54 -5.67
CA ASP A 288 26.01 9.36 -5.74
C ASP A 288 26.55 9.79 -7.12
N SER A 289 25.86 9.47 -8.21
CA SER A 289 26.20 9.95 -9.57
C SER A 289 26.01 11.46 -9.76
N ALA A 290 25.08 12.08 -9.03
CA ALA A 290 24.96 13.54 -8.97
C ALA A 290 26.07 14.22 -8.14
N GLY A 291 26.90 13.46 -7.43
CA GLY A 291 27.95 13.96 -6.54
C GLY A 291 27.47 14.39 -5.16
N ILE A 292 26.27 13.98 -4.76
CA ILE A 292 25.67 14.24 -3.45
C ILE A 292 25.74 12.94 -2.64
N SER A 293 26.08 13.01 -1.36
CA SER A 293 26.03 11.83 -0.48
C SER A 293 24.60 11.26 -0.46
N SER A 294 24.45 9.98 -0.81
CA SER A 294 23.19 9.24 -0.76
C SER A 294 22.42 9.40 0.57
N THR A 295 23.11 9.36 1.72
CA THR A 295 22.51 9.61 3.04
C THR A 295 21.82 10.98 3.14
N LEU A 296 22.47 12.04 2.64
CA LEU A 296 21.87 13.37 2.59
C LEU A 296 20.68 13.40 1.63
N GLY A 297 20.79 12.73 0.48
CA GLY A 297 19.71 12.60 -0.49
C GLY A 297 18.44 11.98 0.11
N PHE A 298 18.58 10.87 0.85
CA PHE A 298 17.46 10.23 1.55
C PHE A 298 16.79 11.13 2.59
N ILE A 299 17.59 11.83 3.40
CA ILE A 299 17.07 12.75 4.42
C ILE A 299 16.30 13.90 3.76
N LEU A 300 16.85 14.50 2.71
CA LEU A 300 16.19 15.60 2.00
C LEU A 300 14.85 15.17 1.42
N VAL A 301 14.79 14.01 0.79
CA VAL A 301 13.54 13.51 0.22
C VAL A 301 12.51 13.20 1.29
N ALA A 302 12.90 12.61 2.41
CA ALA A 302 11.97 12.39 3.52
C ALA A 302 11.43 13.71 4.11
N VAL A 303 12.28 14.72 4.28
CA VAL A 303 11.89 16.04 4.79
C VAL A 303 10.92 16.76 3.84
N VAL A 304 11.09 16.58 2.52
CA VAL A 304 10.15 17.13 1.52
C VAL A 304 8.85 16.34 1.46
N GLN A 305 8.92 15.01 1.52
CA GLN A 305 7.74 14.13 1.39
C GLN A 305 6.72 14.30 2.53
N ILE A 306 7.18 14.36 3.78
CA ILE A 306 6.30 14.47 4.96
C ILE A 306 5.30 15.63 4.85
N PRO A 307 5.70 16.90 4.64
CA PRO A 307 4.77 18.02 4.49
C PRO A 307 3.97 17.94 3.18
N SER A 308 4.52 17.35 2.11
CA SER A 308 3.77 17.15 0.87
C SER A 308 2.54 16.27 1.07
N PHE A 309 2.61 15.21 1.87
CA PHE A 309 1.44 14.35 2.13
C PHE A 309 0.35 15.05 2.96
N VAL A 310 0.74 15.87 3.95
CA VAL A 310 -0.21 16.73 4.69
C VAL A 310 -0.90 17.69 3.73
N LEU A 311 -0.12 18.34 2.86
CA LEU A 311 -0.64 19.28 1.88
C LEU A 311 -1.59 18.58 0.89
N THR A 312 -1.24 17.41 0.38
CA THR A 312 -2.11 16.62 -0.51
C THR A 312 -3.44 16.28 0.16
N ALA A 313 -3.41 15.84 1.42
CA ALA A 313 -4.61 15.53 2.18
C ALA A 313 -5.49 16.77 2.40
N ALA A 314 -4.91 17.95 2.64
CA ALA A 314 -5.66 19.20 2.77
C ALA A 314 -6.24 19.71 1.44
N LEU A 315 -5.51 19.53 0.32
CA LEU A 315 -5.92 20.03 -0.98
C LEU A 315 -7.03 19.19 -1.62
N ILE A 316 -7.14 17.90 -1.29
CA ILE A 316 -8.11 16.99 -1.93
C ILE A 316 -9.56 17.41 -1.66
N ASP A 317 -9.83 17.92 -0.46
CA ASP A 317 -11.15 18.38 -0.06
C ASP A 317 -11.51 19.73 -0.67
N LYS A 318 -10.50 20.54 -1.06
CA LYS A 318 -10.70 21.90 -1.59
C LYS A 318 -10.80 21.97 -3.12
N PHE A 319 -9.90 21.28 -3.84
CA PHE A 319 -9.74 21.45 -5.30
C PHE A 319 -10.34 20.31 -6.13
N GLY A 320 -10.81 19.26 -5.47
CA GLY A 320 -11.36 18.07 -6.11
C GLY A 320 -10.28 17.20 -6.78
N ARG A 321 -10.62 15.92 -7.00
CA ARG A 321 -9.66 14.88 -7.41
C ARG A 321 -9.09 15.07 -8.82
N ARG A 322 -9.92 15.51 -9.78
CA ARG A 322 -9.50 15.65 -11.19
C ARG A 322 -8.44 16.73 -11.38
N THR A 323 -8.64 17.88 -10.74
CA THR A 323 -7.71 19.01 -10.80
C THR A 323 -6.38 18.65 -10.16
N LEU A 324 -6.42 17.98 -9.00
CA LEU A 324 -5.23 17.56 -8.28
C LEU A 324 -4.40 16.54 -9.08
N LEU A 325 -5.06 15.57 -9.72
CA LEU A 325 -4.40 14.61 -10.62
C LEU A 325 -3.69 15.30 -11.78
N MET A 326 -4.36 16.23 -12.47
CA MET A 326 -3.75 16.97 -13.59
C MET A 326 -2.57 17.83 -13.13
N ALA A 327 -2.71 18.54 -12.00
CA ALA A 327 -1.63 19.35 -11.44
C ALA A 327 -0.40 18.49 -11.08
N SER A 328 -0.60 17.33 -10.44
CA SER A 328 0.48 16.40 -10.11
C SER A 328 1.17 15.84 -11.36
N ALA A 329 0.42 15.46 -12.39
CA ALA A 329 0.97 14.96 -13.65
C ALA A 329 1.82 16.03 -14.36
N THR A 330 1.35 17.29 -14.38
CA THR A 330 2.14 18.40 -14.93
C THR A 330 3.41 18.67 -14.13
N GLY A 331 3.34 18.60 -12.79
CA GLY A 331 4.49 18.76 -11.91
C GLY A 331 5.52 17.65 -12.12
N GLN A 332 5.08 16.41 -12.27
CA GLN A 332 5.95 15.26 -12.53
C GLN A 332 6.65 15.35 -13.89
N CYS A 333 5.90 15.74 -14.94
CA CYS A 333 6.48 15.94 -16.27
C CYS A 333 7.57 17.01 -16.25
N LEU A 334 7.30 18.13 -15.57
CA LEU A 334 8.28 19.20 -15.39
C LEU A 334 9.50 18.74 -14.57
N GLY A 335 9.28 17.99 -13.49
CA GLY A 335 10.36 17.45 -12.65
C GLY A 335 11.27 16.48 -13.39
N CYS A 336 10.68 15.56 -14.17
CA CYS A 336 11.44 14.63 -15.02
C CYS A 336 12.22 15.39 -16.10
N PHE A 337 11.62 16.40 -16.73
CA PHE A 337 12.28 17.24 -17.72
C PHE A 337 13.47 17.99 -17.14
N LEU A 338 13.30 18.60 -15.96
CA LEU A 338 14.38 19.33 -15.27
C LEU A 338 15.52 18.40 -14.83
N THR A 339 15.19 17.21 -14.33
CA THR A 339 16.19 16.20 -13.95
C THR A 339 16.96 15.70 -15.18
N GLY A 340 16.26 15.40 -16.28
CA GLY A 340 16.91 15.04 -17.53
C GLY A 340 17.83 16.14 -18.06
N LEU A 341 17.39 17.40 -17.99
CA LEU A 341 18.19 18.56 -18.38
C LEU A 341 19.42 18.74 -17.49
N SER A 342 19.33 18.51 -16.18
CA SER A 342 20.48 18.65 -15.28
C SER A 342 21.58 17.65 -15.58
N TYR A 343 21.21 16.37 -15.81
CA TYR A 343 22.17 15.33 -16.20
C TYR A 343 22.77 15.60 -17.58
N PHE A 344 21.96 16.06 -18.54
CA PHE A 344 22.44 16.44 -19.86
C PHE A 344 23.50 17.54 -19.76
N LEU A 345 23.25 18.60 -18.97
CA LEU A 345 24.22 19.67 -18.76
C LEU A 345 25.48 19.20 -18.02
N GLN A 346 25.36 18.22 -17.12
CA GLN A 346 26.51 17.64 -16.43
C GLN A 346 27.46 16.95 -17.42
N VAL A 347 26.91 16.14 -18.34
CA VAL A 347 27.69 15.47 -19.40
C VAL A 347 28.40 16.49 -20.29
N TYR A 348 27.69 17.53 -20.75
CA TYR A 348 28.30 18.59 -21.58
C TYR A 348 29.41 19.36 -20.86
N LYS A 349 29.25 19.62 -19.55
CA LYS A 349 30.28 20.29 -18.75
C LYS A 349 31.52 19.40 -18.56
N PHE A 350 31.34 18.08 -18.48
CA PHE A 350 32.44 17.12 -18.42
C PHE A 350 33.15 16.98 -19.78
N GLU A 351 32.43 16.94 -20.91
CA GLU A 351 33.05 16.92 -22.25
C GLU A 351 33.81 18.21 -22.57
N GLY A 352 33.32 19.37 -22.12
CA GLY A 352 34.01 20.65 -22.27
C GLY A 352 35.33 20.76 -21.51
N ILE A 353 35.56 19.94 -20.47
CA ILE A 353 36.80 19.94 -19.68
C ILE A 353 37.84 18.96 -20.26
N TYR A 354 37.41 17.89 -20.94
CA TYR A 354 38.31 16.90 -21.54
C TYR A 354 38.70 17.20 -23.00
N CYS A 355 37.98 18.08 -23.70
CA CYS A 355 38.38 18.53 -25.04
C CYS A 355 39.59 19.50 -25.06
N ASP A 356 40.11 19.91 -23.89
CA ASP A 356 41.28 20.81 -23.77
C ASP A 356 42.61 20.09 -23.47
N THR A 357 42.68 18.75 -23.55
CA THR A 357 43.98 18.06 -23.62
C THR A 357 44.31 17.69 -25.05
N PRO A 358 45.21 18.43 -25.74
CA PRO A 358 45.77 17.98 -27.00
C PRO A 358 46.73 16.83 -26.70
N TYR A 359 46.25 15.59 -26.89
CA TYR A 359 47.16 14.49 -27.22
C TYR A 359 47.61 14.69 -28.67
N ASP A 360 48.64 15.52 -28.85
CA ASP A 360 49.51 15.49 -30.03
C ASP A 360 50.83 16.23 -29.69
N LYS A 361 51.77 15.49 -29.09
CA LYS A 361 53.19 15.33 -29.49
C LYS A 361 54.04 14.70 -28.40
#